data_AF-A0A839N8C5-F1
#
_entry.id   AF-A0A839N8C5-F1
#
_cell.length_a   1.000
_cell.length_b   1.000
_cell.length_c   1.000
_cell.angle_alpha   90.00
_cell.angle_beta   90.00
_cell.angle_gamma   90.00
#
_symmetry.space_group_name_H-M   'P 1'
#
loop_
_entity.id
_entity.type
_entity.pdbx_description
1 polymer ?
#
loop_
_entity_poly.entity_id
_entity_poly.type
_entity_poly.pdbx_seq_one_letter_code
_entity_poly.pdbx_strand_id
1 'polypeptide(L)'
;MSTHATPAAAITTAPALTDRAIRRIAGCAALVFAVLLLIQNVIRSGEPAFDADPAAVSQYFAVHRIAVVVPLALFPVGMVSLLCLAGGLRTLVADRHDRFLVDVGTLAVVVIAALFGVVNIVEIALAGAAPQATSSAAVVAGLWAVHAAAFGLNLAAIAIALLTLSGFCVRHHLVPRWVRPLGMVGAGCLFLAAFGAVAIVEGSALLYLGFAGFLAWGVFLVLAGLGLLRNPDTDTSGS
;
A
#
# COMPACT_ATOMS: atom_id res chain seq x y z
N MET A 1 -30.62 59.78 -3.73
CA MET A 1 -30.93 58.37 -3.39
C MET A 1 -29.63 57.59 -3.56
N SER A 2 -28.78 57.56 -2.53
CA SER A 2 -27.44 57.00 -2.63
C SER A 2 -27.47 55.52 -2.25
N THR A 3 -27.25 54.65 -3.22
CA THR A 3 -27.11 53.20 -3.05
C THR A 3 -25.77 52.90 -2.39
N HIS A 4 -25.80 52.49 -1.12
CA HIS A 4 -24.65 51.87 -0.46
C HIS A 4 -24.46 50.46 -1.03
N ALA A 5 -23.42 50.28 -1.84
CA ALA A 5 -22.98 48.95 -2.25
C ALA A 5 -22.25 48.28 -1.06
N THR A 6 -22.82 47.19 -0.56
CA THR A 6 -22.18 46.32 0.43
C THR A 6 -20.92 45.70 -0.19
N PRO A 7 -19.73 45.84 0.42
CA PRO A 7 -18.52 45.20 -0.09
C PRO A 7 -18.64 43.68 0.03
N ALA A 8 -18.44 42.97 -1.08
CA ALA A 8 -18.37 41.53 -1.10
C ALA A 8 -17.21 41.05 -0.21
N ALA A 9 -17.52 40.20 0.77
CA ALA A 9 -16.52 39.59 1.62
C ALA A 9 -15.52 38.79 0.75
N ALA A 10 -14.26 39.18 0.78
CA ALA A 10 -13.19 38.44 0.13
C ALA A 10 -13.11 37.04 0.75
N ILE A 11 -13.42 36.01 -0.05
CA ILE A 11 -13.22 34.62 0.34
C ILE A 11 -11.70 34.40 0.39
N THR A 12 -11.12 34.47 1.59
CA THR A 12 -9.72 34.13 1.81
C THR A 12 -9.51 32.67 1.41
N THR A 13 -8.92 32.46 0.23
CA THR A 13 -8.58 31.13 -0.25
C THR A 13 -7.38 30.66 0.59
N ALA A 14 -7.48 29.47 1.19
CA ALA A 14 -6.37 28.90 1.96
C ALA A 14 -5.10 28.85 1.09
N PRO A 15 -3.91 29.13 1.64
CA PRO A 15 -2.68 29.10 0.87
C PRO A 15 -2.43 27.70 0.31
N ALA A 16 -2.12 27.63 -1.00
CA ALA A 16 -1.76 26.38 -1.65
C ALA A 16 -0.45 25.82 -1.06
N LEU A 17 -0.38 24.49 -0.90
CA LEU A 17 0.85 23.82 -0.47
C LEU A 17 1.95 24.02 -1.51
N THR A 18 3.18 24.29 -1.07
CA THR A 18 4.33 24.40 -1.96
C THR A 18 4.79 23.02 -2.43
N ASP A 19 5.44 22.95 -3.60
CA ASP A 19 6.00 21.69 -4.13
C ASP A 19 6.95 21.01 -3.14
N ARG A 20 7.73 21.82 -2.42
CA ARG A 20 8.62 21.35 -1.34
C ARG A 20 7.83 20.69 -0.21
N ALA A 21 6.70 21.27 0.20
CA ALA A 21 5.85 20.69 1.24
C ALA A 21 5.21 19.38 0.78
N ILE A 22 4.71 19.33 -0.47
CA ILE A 22 4.11 18.12 -1.06
C ILE A 22 5.14 16.98 -1.11
N ARG A 23 6.36 17.26 -1.60
CA ARG A 23 7.45 16.27 -1.64
C ARG A 23 7.80 15.73 -0.25
N ARG A 24 7.88 16.60 0.76
CA ARG A 24 8.15 16.19 2.14
C ARG A 24 7.04 15.32 2.72
N ILE A 25 5.77 15.70 2.52
CA ILE A 25 4.62 14.92 2.95
C ILE A 25 4.66 13.53 2.31
N ALA A 26 4.86 13.44 0.99
CA ALA A 26 4.94 12.18 0.27
C ALA A 26 6.13 11.31 0.72
N GLY A 27 7.29 11.93 0.97
CA GLY A 27 8.47 11.24 1.48
C GLY A 27 8.27 10.66 2.87
N CYS A 28 7.73 11.45 3.80
CA CYS A 28 7.36 10.98 5.14
C CYS A 28 6.30 9.87 5.06
N ALA A 29 5.29 10.04 4.22
CA ALA A 29 4.22 9.06 4.03
C ALA A 29 4.76 7.71 3.53
N ALA A 30 5.71 7.70 2.59
CA ALA A 30 6.37 6.47 2.15
C ALA A 30 7.07 5.73 3.30
N LEU A 31 7.78 6.46 4.16
CA LEU A 31 8.49 5.88 5.31
C LEU A 31 7.52 5.37 6.38
N VAL A 32 6.46 6.13 6.67
CA VAL A 32 5.39 5.70 7.57
C VAL A 32 4.75 4.41 7.04
N PHE A 33 4.40 4.38 5.75
CA PHE A 33 3.86 3.18 5.14
C PHE A 33 4.81 1.98 5.25
N ALA A 34 6.11 2.17 4.95
CA ALA A 34 7.10 1.10 5.05
C ALA A 34 7.24 0.54 6.48
N VAL A 35 7.24 1.42 7.49
CA VAL A 35 7.27 1.01 8.91
C VAL A 35 6.01 0.25 9.29
N LEU A 36 4.83 0.77 8.93
CA LEU A 36 3.56 0.11 9.21
C LEU A 36 3.43 -1.23 8.48
N LEU A 37 3.98 -1.34 7.26
CA LEU A 37 4.04 -2.58 6.50
C LEU A 37 4.82 -3.64 7.27
N LEU A 38 6.00 -3.29 7.79
CA LEU A 38 6.82 -4.21 8.59
C LEU A 38 6.12 -4.62 9.89
N ILE A 39 5.59 -3.66 10.65
CA ILE A 39 4.89 -3.94 11.91
C ILE A 39 3.71 -4.89 11.66
N GLN A 40 2.89 -4.61 10.64
CA GLN A 40 1.74 -5.44 10.33
C GLN A 40 2.12 -6.86 9.89
N ASN A 41 3.18 -7.01 9.08
CA ASN A 41 3.63 -8.34 8.67
C ASN A 41 4.24 -9.14 9.83
N VAL A 42 4.93 -8.48 10.77
CA VAL A 42 5.42 -9.14 11.99
C VAL A 42 4.26 -9.62 12.85
N ILE A 43 3.22 -8.80 13.04
CA ILE A 43 2.02 -9.21 13.78
C ILE A 43 1.32 -10.39 13.09
N ARG A 44 1.15 -10.32 11.75
CA ARG A 44 0.49 -11.36 10.96
C ARG A 44 1.32 -12.63 10.74
N SER A 45 2.61 -12.64 11.12
CA SER A 45 3.46 -13.82 10.98
C SER A 45 2.99 -15.03 11.79
N GLY A 46 2.11 -14.82 12.79
CA GLY A 46 1.48 -15.89 13.57
C GLY A 46 0.10 -16.32 13.08
N GLU A 47 -0.38 -15.78 11.96
CA GLU A 47 -1.68 -16.18 11.39
C GLU A 47 -1.68 -17.65 10.93
N PRO A 48 -2.84 -18.31 10.92
CA PRO A 48 -3.00 -19.62 10.31
C PRO A 48 -2.54 -19.61 8.85
N ALA A 49 -2.08 -20.76 8.35
CA ALA A 49 -1.81 -20.93 6.92
C ALA A 49 -3.09 -20.73 6.09
N PHE A 50 -2.96 -20.42 4.80
CA PHE A 50 -4.12 -20.19 3.93
C PHE A 50 -5.00 -21.43 3.73
N ASP A 51 -4.41 -22.62 3.85
CA ASP A 51 -5.07 -23.93 3.80
C ASP A 51 -5.40 -24.49 5.20
N ALA A 52 -5.31 -23.67 6.25
CA ALA A 52 -5.56 -24.10 7.62
C ALA A 52 -6.99 -24.59 7.83
N ASP A 53 -7.15 -25.54 8.77
CA ASP A 53 -8.46 -26.01 9.20
C ASP A 53 -9.32 -24.84 9.75
N PRO A 54 -10.62 -24.76 9.40
CA PRO A 54 -11.49 -23.67 9.87
C PRO A 54 -11.56 -23.54 11.39
N ALA A 55 -11.38 -24.62 12.14
CA ALA A 55 -11.32 -24.57 13.60
C ALA A 55 -10.07 -23.84 14.09
N ALA A 56 -8.92 -24.03 13.44
CA ALA A 56 -7.68 -23.33 13.75
C ALA A 56 -7.81 -21.82 13.45
N VAL A 57 -8.44 -21.47 12.32
CA VAL A 57 -8.77 -20.07 11.99
C VAL A 57 -9.67 -19.45 13.06
N SER A 58 -10.76 -20.13 13.41
CA SER A 58 -11.70 -19.65 14.44
C SER A 58 -11.02 -19.46 15.80
N GLN A 59 -10.20 -20.43 16.20
CA GLN A 59 -9.44 -20.38 17.46
C GLN A 59 -8.45 -19.22 17.46
N TYR A 60 -7.75 -18.97 16.34
CA TYR A 60 -6.83 -17.84 16.23
C TYR A 60 -7.53 -16.52 16.51
N PHE A 61 -8.65 -16.25 15.84
CA PHE A 61 -9.42 -15.01 16.00
C PHE A 61 -10.10 -14.90 17.37
N ALA A 62 -10.38 -16.01 18.06
CA ALA A 62 -10.91 -16.01 19.43
C ALA A 62 -9.85 -15.62 20.47
N VAL A 63 -8.59 -16.02 20.28
CA VAL A 63 -7.53 -15.88 21.29
C VAL A 63 -6.61 -14.68 21.02
N HIS A 64 -6.38 -14.32 19.76
CA HIS A 64 -5.37 -13.31 19.37
C HIS A 64 -5.96 -11.94 19.09
N ARG A 65 -6.81 -11.42 19.98
CA ARG A 65 -7.53 -10.14 19.78
C ARG A 65 -6.61 -8.97 19.43
N ILE A 66 -5.42 -8.87 20.04
CA ILE A 66 -4.46 -7.80 19.76
C ILE A 66 -3.90 -7.91 18.33
N ALA A 67 -3.59 -9.13 17.90
CA ALA A 67 -3.07 -9.40 16.56
C ALA A 67 -4.08 -9.05 15.46
N VAL A 68 -5.36 -8.96 15.80
CA VAL A 68 -6.41 -8.50 14.88
C VAL A 68 -6.64 -7.00 15.00
N VAL A 69 -6.85 -6.48 16.21
CA VAL A 69 -7.24 -5.07 16.42
C VAL A 69 -6.14 -4.10 15.98
N VAL A 70 -4.87 -4.42 16.25
CA VAL A 70 -3.76 -3.51 15.93
C VAL A 70 -3.61 -3.33 14.42
N PRO A 71 -3.47 -4.37 13.58
CA PRO A 71 -3.38 -4.17 12.14
C PRO A 71 -4.57 -3.44 11.53
N LEU A 72 -5.79 -3.72 12.01
CA LEU A 72 -6.99 -3.02 11.57
C LEU A 72 -6.95 -1.52 11.87
N ALA A 73 -6.43 -1.11 13.04
CA ALA A 73 -6.25 0.30 13.38
C ALA A 73 -5.13 0.97 12.56
N LEU A 74 -4.10 0.21 12.18
CA LEU A 74 -2.99 0.71 11.36
C LEU A 74 -3.35 0.80 9.87
N PHE A 75 -4.32 0.01 9.40
CA PHE A 75 -4.71 -0.04 7.99
C PHE A 75 -5.08 1.34 7.40
N PRO A 76 -5.97 2.16 7.99
CA PRO A 76 -6.31 3.47 7.45
C PRO A 76 -5.09 4.41 7.36
N VAL A 77 -4.20 4.36 8.35
CA VAL A 77 -2.96 5.17 8.36
C VAL A 77 -2.05 4.73 7.22
N GLY A 78 -1.89 3.41 7.03
CA GLY A 78 -1.13 2.86 5.92
C GLY A 78 -1.73 3.23 4.56
N MET A 79 -3.05 3.10 4.41
CA MET A 79 -3.78 3.45 3.20
C MET A 79 -3.56 4.91 2.81
N VAL A 80 -3.80 5.84 3.74
CA VAL A 80 -3.57 7.28 3.52
C VAL A 80 -2.11 7.55 3.18
N SER A 81 -1.18 6.92 3.89
CA SER A 81 0.25 7.10 3.66
C SER A 81 0.68 6.67 2.24
N LEU A 82 0.20 5.50 1.79
CA LEU A 82 0.50 5.00 0.45
C LEU A 82 -0.12 5.88 -0.65
N LEU A 83 -1.35 6.36 -0.44
CA LEU A 83 -2.02 7.29 -1.36
C LEU A 83 -1.30 8.64 -1.43
N CYS A 84 -0.83 9.17 -0.30
CA CYS A 84 -0.04 10.40 -0.25
C CYS A 84 1.28 10.26 -1.01
N LEU A 85 1.95 9.11 -0.91
CA LEU A 85 3.13 8.82 -1.73
C LEU A 85 2.79 8.86 -3.23
N ALA A 86 1.77 8.11 -3.67
CA ALA A 86 1.40 8.07 -5.09
C ALA A 86 0.98 9.45 -5.63
N GLY A 87 0.17 10.18 -4.85
CA GLY A 87 -0.23 11.55 -5.18
C GLY A 87 0.96 12.51 -5.28
N GLY A 88 1.93 12.42 -4.36
CA GLY A 88 3.13 13.25 -4.40
C GLY A 88 4.06 12.93 -5.56
N LEU A 89 4.18 11.66 -5.98
CA LEU A 89 4.92 11.32 -7.20
C LEU A 89 4.24 11.89 -8.45
N ARG A 90 2.91 11.94 -8.46
CA ARG A 90 2.13 12.50 -9.57
C ARG A 90 2.36 13.98 -9.79
N THR A 91 2.74 14.75 -8.77
CA THR A 91 3.05 16.18 -8.93
C THR A 91 4.41 16.43 -9.60
N LEU A 92 5.25 15.40 -9.73
CA LEU A 92 6.57 15.50 -10.36
C LEU A 92 6.54 15.23 -11.88
N VAL A 93 5.37 14.89 -12.43
CA VAL A 93 5.21 14.51 -13.84
C VAL A 93 5.20 15.73 -14.75
N ALA A 94 6.19 15.82 -15.65
CA ALA A 94 6.26 16.86 -16.68
C ALA A 94 5.84 16.37 -18.08
N ASP A 95 6.20 15.15 -18.48
CA ASP A 95 5.93 14.61 -19.82
C ASP A 95 4.85 13.51 -19.87
N ARG A 96 4.42 13.15 -21.09
CA ARG A 96 3.34 12.16 -21.33
C ARG A 96 3.72 10.72 -20.98
N HIS A 97 4.97 10.32 -21.21
CA HIS A 97 5.38 8.94 -20.96
C HIS A 97 5.43 8.69 -19.45
N ASP A 98 5.98 9.62 -18.70
CA ASP A 98 6.05 9.54 -17.25
C ASP A 98 4.66 9.66 -16.60
N ARG A 99 3.75 10.41 -17.22
CA ARG A 99 2.34 10.45 -16.83
C ARG A 99 1.70 9.07 -16.87
N PHE A 100 1.88 8.33 -17.97
CA PHE A 100 1.34 6.98 -18.10
C PHE A 100 1.86 6.06 -16.99
N LEU A 101 3.17 6.07 -16.73
CA LEU A 101 3.76 5.24 -15.67
C LEU A 101 3.19 5.60 -14.29
N VAL A 102 3.17 6.88 -13.93
CA VAL A 102 2.70 7.29 -12.60
C VAL A 102 1.20 7.10 -12.44
N ASP A 103 0.39 7.32 -13.47
CA ASP A 103 -1.06 7.10 -13.40
C ASP A 103 -1.38 5.61 -13.25
N VAL A 104 -0.71 4.72 -14.00
CA VAL A 104 -0.86 3.27 -13.84
C VAL A 104 -0.41 2.82 -12.45
N GLY A 105 0.74 3.31 -11.97
CA GLY A 105 1.23 2.99 -10.63
C GLY A 105 0.33 3.52 -9.51
N THR A 106 -0.25 4.71 -9.69
CA THR A 106 -1.22 5.29 -8.75
C THR A 106 -2.50 4.48 -8.72
N LEU A 107 -3.02 4.05 -9.88
CA LEU A 107 -4.18 3.18 -9.94
C LEU A 107 -3.89 1.83 -9.26
N ALA A 108 -2.70 1.26 -9.48
CA ALA A 108 -2.28 0.04 -8.80
C ALA A 108 -2.22 0.22 -7.27
N VAL A 109 -1.77 1.38 -6.77
CA VAL A 109 -1.84 1.74 -5.34
C VAL A 109 -3.28 1.78 -4.81
N VAL A 110 -4.23 2.33 -5.57
CA VAL A 110 -5.65 2.30 -5.19
C VAL A 110 -6.17 0.86 -5.14
N VAL A 111 -5.79 0.02 -6.10
CA VAL A 111 -6.14 -1.41 -6.11
C VAL A 111 -5.51 -2.13 -4.92
N ILE A 112 -4.26 -1.80 -4.53
CA ILE A 112 -3.63 -2.34 -3.32
C ILE A 112 -4.47 -2.02 -2.09
N ALA A 113 -4.85 -0.75 -1.92
CA ALA A 113 -5.67 -0.32 -0.79
C ALA A 113 -7.02 -1.03 -0.76
N ALA A 114 -7.66 -1.21 -1.93
CA ALA A 114 -8.94 -1.90 -2.04
C ALA A 114 -8.85 -3.39 -1.70
N LEU A 115 -7.91 -4.13 -2.31
CA LEU A 115 -7.73 -5.56 -2.09
C LEU A 115 -7.27 -5.87 -0.67
N PHE A 116 -6.33 -5.09 -0.14
CA PHE A 116 -5.93 -5.24 1.26
C PHE A 116 -7.06 -4.81 2.21
N GLY A 117 -7.92 -3.88 1.80
CA GLY A 117 -9.16 -3.58 2.49
C GLY A 117 -10.08 -4.81 2.62
N VAL A 118 -10.21 -5.61 1.57
CA VAL A 118 -10.97 -6.89 1.62
C VAL A 118 -10.38 -7.85 2.63
N VAL A 119 -9.05 -8.02 2.64
CA VAL A 119 -8.33 -8.84 3.65
C VAL A 119 -8.72 -8.40 5.07
N ASN A 120 -8.64 -7.10 5.35
CA ASN A 120 -8.98 -6.55 6.67
C ASN A 120 -10.49 -6.68 7.00
N ILE A 121 -11.38 -6.53 6.02
CA ILE A 121 -12.83 -6.74 6.21
C ILE A 121 -13.13 -8.18 6.61
N VAL A 122 -12.47 -9.16 5.98
CA VAL A 122 -12.61 -10.57 6.35
C VAL A 122 -12.11 -10.82 7.77
N GLU A 123 -10.94 -10.28 8.13
CA GLU A 123 -10.40 -10.38 9.51
C GLU A 123 -11.36 -9.78 10.55
N ILE A 124 -11.98 -8.63 10.25
CA ILE A 124 -13.03 -8.02 11.10
C ILE A 124 -14.21 -8.97 11.27
N ALA A 125 -14.69 -9.56 10.16
CA ALA A 125 -15.84 -10.45 10.19
C ALA A 125 -15.55 -11.71 11.00
N LEU A 126 -14.38 -12.33 10.82
CA LEU A 126 -13.96 -13.51 11.57
C LEU A 126 -13.78 -13.20 13.06
N ALA A 127 -13.15 -12.09 13.43
CA ALA A 127 -13.03 -11.68 14.83
C ALA A 127 -14.38 -11.35 15.48
N GLY A 128 -15.28 -10.73 14.73
CA GLY A 128 -16.65 -10.45 15.19
C GLY A 128 -17.46 -11.73 15.40
N ALA A 129 -17.21 -12.76 14.58
CA ALA A 129 -17.91 -14.04 14.61
C ALA A 129 -17.33 -15.07 15.61
N ALA A 130 -16.04 -14.94 15.94
CA ALA A 130 -15.31 -15.90 16.77
C ALA A 130 -15.94 -16.21 18.15
N PRO A 131 -16.58 -15.25 18.86
CA PRO A 131 -17.25 -15.55 20.14
C PRO A 131 -18.55 -16.35 20.02
N GLN A 132 -19.12 -16.50 18.82
CA GLN A 132 -20.39 -17.20 18.64
C GLN A 132 -20.18 -18.69 18.33
N ALA A 133 -20.76 -19.55 19.17
CA ALA A 133 -20.73 -21.01 19.02
C ALA A 133 -21.47 -21.54 17.77
N THR A 134 -22.05 -20.66 16.94
CA THR A 134 -22.88 -21.00 15.77
C THR A 134 -22.19 -20.76 14.43
N SER A 135 -20.94 -20.30 14.41
CA SER A 135 -20.19 -20.07 13.18
C SER A 135 -19.94 -21.38 12.43
N SER A 136 -20.55 -21.55 11.26
CA SER A 136 -20.39 -22.74 10.42
C SER A 136 -18.96 -22.84 9.89
N ALA A 137 -18.34 -24.02 10.00
CA ALA A 137 -16.99 -24.29 9.48
C ALA A 137 -16.87 -23.97 7.98
N ALA A 138 -17.91 -24.21 7.20
CA ALA A 138 -17.94 -23.88 5.78
C ALA A 138 -17.90 -22.35 5.52
N VAL A 139 -18.52 -21.55 6.39
CA VAL A 139 -18.49 -20.08 6.29
C VAL A 139 -17.10 -19.56 6.62
N VAL A 140 -16.47 -20.08 7.68
CA VAL A 140 -15.11 -19.70 8.06
C VAL A 140 -14.13 -20.07 6.94
N ALA A 141 -14.23 -21.29 6.39
CA ALA A 141 -13.40 -21.74 5.26
C ALA A 141 -13.56 -20.81 4.04
N GLY A 142 -14.82 -20.48 3.68
CA GLY A 142 -15.10 -19.60 2.54
C GLY A 142 -14.55 -18.19 2.72
N LEU A 143 -14.70 -17.60 3.92
CA LEU A 143 -14.13 -16.30 4.24
C LEU A 143 -12.60 -16.33 4.18
N TRP A 144 -11.97 -17.36 4.76
CA TRP A 144 -10.52 -17.50 4.75
C TRP A 144 -9.96 -17.68 3.33
N ALA A 145 -10.66 -18.42 2.47
CA ALA A 145 -10.30 -18.53 1.05
C ALA A 145 -10.42 -17.19 0.31
N VAL A 146 -11.43 -16.37 0.63
CA VAL A 146 -11.56 -15.01 0.07
C VAL A 146 -10.42 -14.10 0.55
N HIS A 147 -10.03 -14.18 1.83
CA HIS A 147 -8.87 -13.48 2.38
C HIS A 147 -7.59 -13.84 1.62
N ALA A 148 -7.30 -15.13 1.48
CA ALA A 148 -6.14 -15.63 0.77
C ALA A 148 -6.14 -15.24 -0.73
N ALA A 149 -7.29 -15.32 -1.40
CA ALA A 149 -7.43 -14.91 -2.79
C ALA A 149 -7.23 -13.39 -2.98
N ALA A 150 -7.81 -12.57 -2.10
CA ALA A 150 -7.61 -11.13 -2.11
C ALA A 150 -6.14 -10.76 -1.88
N PHE A 151 -5.47 -11.45 -0.93
CA PHE A 151 -4.04 -11.30 -0.69
C PHE A 151 -3.21 -11.69 -1.93
N GLY A 152 -3.51 -12.82 -2.57
CA GLY A 152 -2.83 -13.28 -3.78
C GLY A 152 -2.97 -12.29 -4.94
N LEU A 153 -4.18 -11.78 -5.18
CA LEU A 153 -4.43 -10.74 -6.20
C LEU A 153 -3.75 -9.42 -5.84
N ASN A 154 -3.63 -9.08 -4.56
CA ASN A 154 -2.94 -7.89 -4.10
C ASN A 154 -1.46 -7.91 -4.53
N LEU A 155 -0.82 -9.09 -4.60
CA LEU A 155 0.56 -9.21 -5.08
C LEU A 155 0.72 -8.70 -6.52
N ALA A 156 -0.26 -8.94 -7.41
CA ALA A 156 -0.23 -8.39 -8.77
C ALA A 156 -0.31 -6.86 -8.78
N ALA A 157 -1.15 -6.28 -7.92
CA ALA A 157 -1.24 -4.82 -7.79
C ALA A 157 0.08 -4.22 -7.26
N ILE A 158 0.73 -4.87 -6.29
CA ILE A 158 2.07 -4.51 -5.82
C ILE A 158 3.11 -4.63 -6.94
N ALA A 159 3.04 -5.67 -7.77
CA ALA A 159 3.95 -5.84 -8.91
C ALA A 159 3.85 -4.66 -9.90
N ILE A 160 2.63 -4.25 -10.25
CA ILE A 160 2.37 -3.13 -11.17
C ILE A 160 2.87 -1.82 -10.56
N ALA A 161 2.56 -1.56 -9.29
CA ALA A 161 3.02 -0.36 -8.59
C ALA A 161 4.54 -0.32 -8.51
N LEU A 162 5.19 -1.45 -8.15
CA LEU A 162 6.64 -1.57 -8.09
C LEU A 162 7.28 -1.29 -9.45
N LEU A 163 6.82 -1.93 -10.54
CA LEU A 163 7.40 -1.72 -11.87
C LEU A 163 7.31 -0.27 -12.33
N THR A 164 6.12 0.31 -12.23
CA THR A 164 5.82 1.62 -12.80
C THR A 164 6.43 2.75 -11.97
N LEU A 165 6.22 2.75 -10.65
CA LEU A 165 6.71 3.79 -9.76
C LEU A 165 8.24 3.71 -9.59
N SER A 166 8.83 2.52 -9.50
CA SER A 166 10.30 2.42 -9.47
C SER A 166 10.94 2.87 -10.78
N GLY A 167 10.33 2.52 -11.92
CA GLY A 167 10.76 2.99 -13.23
C GLY A 167 10.70 4.51 -13.37
N PHE A 168 9.66 5.14 -12.81
CA PHE A 168 9.56 6.60 -12.74
C PHE A 168 10.64 7.20 -11.83
N CYS A 169 10.75 6.73 -10.58
CA CYS A 169 11.71 7.24 -9.61
C CYS A 169 13.18 7.11 -10.07
N VAL A 170 13.54 6.05 -10.81
CA VAL A 170 14.88 5.90 -11.39
C VAL A 170 15.16 6.95 -12.47
N ARG A 171 14.17 7.28 -13.31
CA ARG A 171 14.30 8.31 -14.37
C ARG A 171 14.46 9.71 -13.78
N HIS A 172 13.76 9.97 -12.68
CA HIS A 172 13.80 11.24 -11.95
C HIS A 172 14.91 11.32 -10.89
N HIS A 173 15.83 10.35 -10.87
CA HIS A 173 16.96 10.31 -9.92
C HIS A 173 16.55 10.33 -8.43
N LEU A 174 15.30 9.97 -8.11
CA LEU A 174 14.81 9.84 -6.74
C LEU A 174 15.40 8.60 -6.05
N VAL A 175 15.69 7.56 -6.83
CA VAL A 175 16.31 6.32 -6.34
C VAL A 175 17.51 5.91 -7.21
N PRO A 176 18.47 5.13 -6.66
CA PRO A 176 19.62 4.65 -7.43
C PRO A 176 19.23 3.79 -8.66
N ARG A 177 20.07 3.79 -9.70
CA ARG A 177 19.79 3.05 -10.96
C ARG A 177 19.66 1.54 -10.77
N TRP A 178 20.29 0.95 -9.75
CA TRP A 178 20.18 -0.48 -9.43
C TRP A 178 18.77 -0.89 -8.97
N VAL A 179 17.94 0.07 -8.55
CA VAL A 179 16.54 -0.19 -8.19
C VAL A 179 15.73 -0.64 -9.41
N ARG A 180 16.16 -0.31 -10.63
CA ARG A 180 15.47 -0.75 -11.86
C ARG A 180 15.45 -2.27 -12.00
N PRO A 181 16.59 -3.00 -12.04
CA PRO A 181 16.56 -4.46 -12.08
C PRO A 181 15.92 -5.06 -10.82
N LEU A 182 16.09 -4.46 -9.63
CA LEU A 182 15.39 -4.90 -8.42
C LEU A 182 13.86 -4.87 -8.60
N GLY A 183 13.32 -3.76 -9.10
CA GLY A 183 11.88 -3.60 -9.32
C GLY A 183 11.36 -4.57 -10.37
N MET A 184 12.12 -4.83 -11.44
CA MET A 184 11.76 -5.82 -12.47
C MET A 184 11.72 -7.24 -11.93
N VAL A 185 12.77 -7.68 -11.24
CA VAL A 185 12.84 -9.03 -10.65
C VAL A 185 11.79 -9.19 -9.57
N GLY A 186 11.67 -8.22 -8.66
CA GLY A 186 10.69 -8.25 -7.58
C GLY A 186 9.25 -8.31 -8.08
N ALA A 187 8.91 -7.54 -9.12
CA ALA A 187 7.60 -7.62 -9.73
C ALA A 187 7.36 -8.94 -10.48
N GLY A 188 8.38 -9.50 -11.12
CA GLY A 188 8.30 -10.85 -11.70
C GLY A 188 7.92 -11.90 -10.65
N CYS A 189 8.60 -11.89 -9.50
CA CYS A 189 8.28 -12.75 -8.36
C CYS A 189 6.84 -12.56 -7.87
N LEU A 190 6.40 -11.32 -7.71
CA LEU A 190 5.03 -10.99 -7.29
C LEU A 190 3.97 -11.45 -8.30
N PHE A 191 4.21 -11.27 -9.60
CA PHE A 191 3.29 -11.75 -10.64
C PHE A 191 3.21 -13.27 -10.69
N LEU A 192 4.36 -13.96 -10.59
CA LEU A 192 4.37 -15.43 -10.56
C LEU A 192 3.56 -15.97 -9.37
N ALA A 193 3.71 -15.35 -8.20
CA ALA A 193 2.89 -15.68 -7.03
C ALA A 193 1.40 -15.37 -7.27
N ALA A 194 1.09 -14.20 -7.83
CA ALA A 194 -0.30 -13.80 -8.11
C ALA A 194 -0.99 -14.70 -9.15
N PHE A 195 -0.29 -15.15 -10.20
CA PHE A 195 -0.83 -16.12 -11.16
C PHE A 195 -1.10 -17.48 -10.50
N GLY A 196 -0.31 -17.83 -9.49
CA GLY A 196 -0.51 -18.99 -8.64
C GLY A 196 -1.47 -18.76 -7.47
N ALA A 197 -2.30 -17.71 -7.45
CA ALA A 197 -3.14 -17.37 -6.30
C ALA A 197 -4.03 -18.53 -5.83
N VAL A 198 -4.58 -19.34 -6.74
CA VAL A 198 -5.35 -20.54 -6.37
C VAL A 198 -4.47 -21.54 -5.62
N ALA A 199 -3.26 -21.83 -6.13
CA ALA A 199 -2.33 -22.71 -5.45
C ALA A 199 -1.87 -22.15 -4.09
N ILE A 200 -1.77 -20.82 -3.95
CA ILE A 200 -1.48 -20.17 -2.65
C ILE A 200 -2.61 -20.38 -1.65
N VAL A 201 -3.87 -20.29 -2.08
CA VAL A 201 -5.04 -20.64 -1.24
C VAL A 201 -4.95 -22.09 -0.77
N GLU A 202 -4.40 -22.97 -1.60
CA GLU A 202 -4.15 -24.39 -1.29
C GLU A 202 -2.82 -24.65 -0.54
N GLY A 203 -2.16 -23.63 0.01
CA GLY A 203 -0.96 -23.79 0.84
C GLY A 203 0.38 -23.84 0.09
N SER A 204 0.41 -23.48 -1.20
CA SER A 204 1.63 -23.54 -2.02
C SER A 204 2.76 -22.63 -1.53
N ALA A 205 3.99 -23.14 -1.63
CA ALA A 205 5.23 -22.39 -1.36
C ALA A 205 5.48 -21.21 -2.33
N LEU A 206 4.68 -21.05 -3.39
CA LEU A 206 4.73 -19.88 -4.28
C LEU A 206 4.60 -18.55 -3.52
N LEU A 207 3.95 -18.56 -2.35
CA LEU A 207 3.86 -17.40 -1.46
C LEU A 207 5.25 -16.87 -1.08
N TYR A 208 6.24 -17.73 -0.82
CA TYR A 208 7.60 -17.31 -0.45
C TYR A 208 8.34 -16.63 -1.60
N LEU A 209 8.06 -17.03 -2.84
CA LEU A 209 8.55 -16.30 -4.01
C LEU A 209 7.93 -14.90 -4.08
N GLY A 210 6.61 -14.81 -3.87
CA GLY A 210 5.91 -13.52 -3.76
C GLY A 210 6.49 -12.65 -2.65
N PHE A 211 6.83 -13.24 -1.50
CA PHE A 211 7.45 -12.55 -0.37
C PHE A 211 8.81 -11.94 -0.73
N ALA A 212 9.64 -12.62 -1.53
CA ALA A 212 10.89 -12.04 -2.01
C ALA A 212 10.65 -10.76 -2.84
N GLY A 213 9.63 -10.76 -3.70
CA GLY A 213 9.23 -9.56 -4.45
C GLY A 213 8.60 -8.47 -3.56
N PHE A 214 7.90 -8.87 -2.51
CA PHE A 214 7.37 -7.96 -1.49
C PHE A 214 8.49 -7.26 -0.69
N LEU A 215 9.61 -7.92 -0.42
CA LEU A 215 10.79 -7.28 0.18
C LEU A 215 11.40 -6.23 -0.76
N ALA A 216 11.46 -6.51 -2.07
CA ALA A 216 11.89 -5.53 -3.06
C ALA A 216 10.97 -4.30 -3.09
N TRP A 217 9.66 -4.49 -2.92
CA TRP A 217 8.69 -3.40 -2.73
C TRP A 217 8.99 -2.57 -1.48
N GLY A 218 9.25 -3.21 -0.34
CA GLY A 218 9.66 -2.53 0.89
C GLY A 218 10.94 -1.69 0.72
N VAL A 219 11.96 -2.25 0.07
CA VAL A 219 13.22 -1.53 -0.25
C VAL A 219 12.94 -0.32 -1.14
N PHE A 220 12.11 -0.48 -2.17
CA PHE A 220 11.72 0.62 -3.05
C PHE A 220 11.03 1.76 -2.27
N LEU A 221 10.06 1.44 -1.41
CA LEU A 221 9.33 2.44 -0.62
C LEU A 221 10.27 3.28 0.25
N VAL A 222 11.21 2.64 0.94
CA VAL A 222 12.21 3.32 1.77
C VAL A 222 13.07 4.25 0.92
N LEU A 223 13.61 3.75 -0.19
CA LEU A 223 14.48 4.54 -1.05
C LEU A 223 13.74 5.71 -1.71
N ALA A 224 12.50 5.50 -2.17
CA ALA A 224 11.68 6.55 -2.74
C ALA A 224 11.32 7.61 -1.70
N GLY A 225 10.98 7.19 -0.47
CA GLY A 225 10.72 8.10 0.64
C GLY A 225 11.94 8.98 0.96
N LEU A 226 13.12 8.36 1.10
CA LEU A 226 14.36 9.09 1.32
C LEU A 226 14.72 10.01 0.13
N GLY A 227 14.49 9.57 -1.10
CA GLY A 227 14.69 10.37 -2.32
C GLY A 227 13.82 11.62 -2.35
N LEU A 228 12.55 11.50 -1.97
CA LEU A 228 11.61 12.62 -1.89
C LEU A 228 12.00 13.64 -0.80
N LEU A 229 12.57 13.16 0.31
CA LEU A 229 13.05 13.99 1.42
C LEU A 229 14.38 14.69 1.14
N ARG A 230 15.16 14.22 0.16
CA ARG A 230 16.41 14.86 -0.24
C ARG A 230 16.12 16.11 -1.09
N ASN A 231 16.56 17.26 -0.58
CA ASN A 231 16.56 18.53 -1.31
C ASN A 231 17.76 18.59 -2.28
N PRO A 232 17.58 18.92 -3.57
CA PRO A 232 18.46 19.86 -4.22
C PRO A 232 17.96 21.26 -3.84
N ASP A 233 18.53 21.84 -2.78
CA ASP A 233 18.51 23.27 -2.61
C ASP A 233 19.50 23.84 -3.64
N THR A 234 19.00 24.31 -4.78
CA THR A 234 19.64 25.47 -5.42
C THR A 234 18.76 26.65 -5.08
N ASP A 235 19.09 27.28 -3.97
CA ASP A 235 18.86 28.71 -3.81
C ASP A 235 19.42 29.41 -5.07
N THR A 236 18.55 29.77 -6.00
CA THR A 236 18.78 30.94 -6.86
C THR A 236 18.08 32.12 -6.20
N SER A 237 18.51 32.44 -4.99
CA SER A 237 18.53 33.81 -4.50
C SER A 237 19.81 34.46 -5.04
N GLY A 238 19.70 35.17 -6.16
CA GLY A 238 20.74 36.10 -6.62
C GLY A 238 21.31 35.85 -8.01
N SER A 239 20.71 36.47 -9.02
CA SER A 239 21.40 37.27 -10.05
C SER A 239 20.37 38.10 -10.81
#